data_AF-A0A0C2G9P7-F1
#
_entry.id   AF-A0A0C2G9P7-F1
#
_cell.length_a   1.000
_cell.length_b   1.000
_cell.length_c   1.000
_cell.angle_alpha   90.00
_cell.angle_beta   90.00
_cell.angle_gamma   90.00
#
_symmetry.space_group_name_H-M   'P 1'
#
loop_
_entity.id
_entity.type
_entity.pdbx_description
1 polymer ?
#
loop_
_entity_poly.entity_id
_entity_poly.type
_entity_poly.pdbx_seq_one_letter_code
_entity_poly.pdbx_strand_id
1 'polypeptide(L)'
;MIIRPLFPGGLCAAIQQSSARFVSSKYPRPTPRHYKRRLYEAAVAPVLPQKLGVCTKNLAKSGELEYDPVELALCRIVKKWMISEEYRVMAICQFLPVAGRTLLRLKGVEFRSYGNRIMKKTFEEIILSSLELFLC
;
A
#
# COMPACT_ATOMS: atom_id res chain seq x y z
N MET A 1 -50.52 -50.02 -11.66
CA MET A 1 -50.88 -50.28 -10.24
C MET A 1 -49.91 -51.29 -9.66
N ILE A 2 -49.75 -51.23 -8.33
CA ILE A 2 -48.98 -52.12 -7.45
C ILE A 2 -47.56 -51.64 -7.12
N ILE A 3 -47.56 -51.00 -5.96
CA ILE A 3 -46.52 -50.61 -5.02
C ILE A 3 -45.55 -51.75 -4.71
N ARG A 4 -44.25 -51.44 -4.55
CA ARG A 4 -43.50 -51.87 -3.35
C ARG A 4 -42.33 -50.93 -3.04
N PRO A 5 -42.15 -50.58 -1.75
CA PRO A 5 -41.10 -49.70 -1.24
C PRO A 5 -39.85 -50.53 -0.88
N LEU A 6 -38.72 -49.87 -0.67
CA LEU A 6 -37.90 -50.05 0.55
C LEU A 6 -36.76 -49.04 0.51
N PHE A 7 -36.71 -48.18 1.53
CA PHE A 7 -35.48 -47.51 1.93
C PHE A 7 -34.40 -48.56 2.20
N PRO A 8 -33.16 -48.27 1.83
CA PRO A 8 -32.08 -48.23 2.81
C PRO A 8 -31.47 -46.84 2.73
N GLY A 9 -31.52 -46.03 3.77
CA GLY A 9 -30.66 -46.28 4.91
C GLY A 9 -29.34 -45.52 4.68
N GLY A 10 -29.24 -44.34 5.28
CA GLY A 10 -27.95 -43.79 5.69
C GLY A 10 -27.11 -43.07 4.64
N LEU A 11 -27.63 -42.00 4.03
CA LEU A 11 -26.73 -40.90 3.66
C LEU A 11 -26.42 -40.13 4.95
N CYS A 12 -25.38 -40.57 5.65
CA CYS A 12 -24.64 -39.74 6.59
C CYS A 12 -24.19 -38.50 5.81
N ALA A 13 -25.03 -37.46 5.82
CA ALA A 13 -24.60 -36.12 5.50
C ALA A 13 -23.42 -35.86 6.42
N ALA A 14 -22.22 -35.77 5.86
CA ALA A 14 -21.04 -35.34 6.57
C ALA A 14 -21.37 -33.96 7.14
N ILE A 15 -21.82 -33.95 8.40
CA ILE A 15 -21.86 -32.76 9.23
C ILE A 15 -20.40 -32.34 9.25
N GLN A 16 -20.04 -31.38 8.41
CA GLN A 16 -18.87 -30.55 8.64
C GLN A 16 -19.10 -29.94 10.01
N GLN A 17 -18.64 -30.65 11.04
CA GLN A 17 -18.35 -30.07 12.33
C GLN A 17 -17.26 -29.05 12.02
N SER A 18 -17.67 -27.85 11.64
CA SER A 18 -16.82 -26.69 11.80
C SER A 18 -16.41 -26.74 13.25
N SER A 19 -15.16 -27.13 13.51
CA SER A 19 -14.54 -27.02 14.81
C SER A 19 -14.47 -25.53 15.11
N ALA A 20 -15.59 -24.99 15.58
CA ALA A 20 -15.68 -23.64 16.08
C ALA A 20 -14.74 -23.63 17.28
N ARG A 21 -13.50 -23.19 17.02
CA ARG A 21 -12.55 -22.86 18.07
C ARG A 21 -13.33 -22.03 19.08
N PHE A 22 -13.45 -22.55 20.29
CA PHE A 22 -14.15 -21.90 21.38
C PHE A 22 -13.52 -20.52 21.58
N VAL A 23 -14.16 -19.49 21.02
CA VAL A 23 -13.83 -18.10 21.27
C VAL A 23 -14.02 -17.87 22.76
N SER A 24 -13.06 -17.19 23.38
CA SER A 24 -13.05 -16.76 24.79
C SER A 24 -14.47 -16.48 25.32
N SER A 25 -14.80 -17.02 26.49
CA SER A 25 -16.06 -16.76 27.20
C SER A 25 -16.30 -15.27 27.51
N LYS A 26 -15.29 -14.42 27.29
CA LYS A 26 -15.33 -12.96 27.45
C LYS A 26 -16.23 -12.26 26.44
N TYR A 27 -16.55 -12.87 25.30
CA TYR A 27 -17.43 -12.26 24.29
C TYR A 27 -18.81 -12.93 24.30
N PRO A 28 -19.91 -12.16 24.35
CA PRO A 28 -21.25 -12.71 24.24
C PRO A 28 -21.35 -13.43 22.89
N ARG A 29 -21.64 -14.74 22.93
CA ARG A 29 -21.87 -15.51 21.72
C ARG A 29 -23.09 -14.93 21.01
N PRO A 30 -23.05 -14.72 19.68
CA PRO A 30 -24.23 -14.29 18.97
C PRO A 30 -25.31 -15.36 19.15
N THR A 31 -26.44 -14.98 19.77
CA THR A 31 -27.57 -15.87 19.92
C THR A 31 -28.14 -16.19 18.54
N PRO A 32 -28.53 -17.44 18.27
CA PRO A 32 -29.11 -17.80 16.99
C PRO A 32 -30.40 -16.99 16.79
N ARG A 33 -30.44 -16.17 15.74
CA ARG A 33 -31.60 -15.32 15.42
C ARG A 33 -32.82 -16.18 15.08
N HIS A 34 -34.03 -15.64 15.23
CA HIS A 34 -35.27 -16.34 14.85
C HIS A 34 -35.27 -16.77 13.37
N TYR A 35 -35.87 -17.91 13.04
CA TYR A 35 -35.85 -18.50 11.68
C TYR A 35 -36.26 -17.49 10.60
N LYS A 36 -37.39 -16.79 10.78
CA LYS A 36 -37.88 -15.78 9.85
C LYS A 36 -36.88 -14.63 9.60
N ARG A 37 -36.12 -14.25 10.63
CA ARG A 37 -35.12 -13.17 10.52
C ARG A 37 -33.90 -13.60 9.71
N ARG A 38 -33.49 -14.87 9.82
CA ARG A 38 -32.38 -15.41 8.99
C ARG A 38 -32.76 -15.45 7.52
N LEU A 39 -33.99 -15.87 7.20
CA LEU A 39 -34.49 -15.87 5.83
C LEU A 39 -34.54 -14.46 5.23
N TYR A 40 -35.01 -13.49 6.01
CA TYR A 40 -35.03 -12.08 5.60
C TYR A 40 -33.62 -11.54 5.33
N GLU A 41 -32.67 -11.76 6.24
CA GLU A 41 -31.29 -11.29 6.09
C GLU A 41 -30.58 -11.94 4.89
N ALA A 42 -30.86 -13.21 4.61
CA ALA A 42 -30.34 -13.91 3.43
C ALA A 42 -30.91 -13.34 2.13
N ALA A 43 -32.20 -12.96 2.12
CA ALA A 43 -32.85 -12.36 0.96
C ALA A 43 -32.42 -10.91 0.70
N VAL A 44 -32.09 -10.16 1.76
CA VAL A 44 -31.62 -8.76 1.68
C VAL A 44 -30.10 -8.66 1.43
N ALA A 45 -29.38 -9.79 1.46
CA ALA A 45 -27.94 -9.79 1.23
C ALA A 45 -27.60 -9.23 -0.17
N PRO A 46 -26.65 -8.28 -0.29
CA PRO A 46 -26.31 -7.69 -1.58
C PRO A 46 -25.70 -8.74 -2.50
N VAL A 47 -26.19 -8.80 -3.75
CA VAL A 47 -25.59 -9.62 -4.80
C VAL A 47 -24.32 -8.93 -5.27
N LEU A 48 -23.17 -9.44 -4.84
CA LEU A 48 -21.88 -8.96 -5.33
C LEU A 48 -21.53 -9.66 -6.65
N PRO A 49 -20.98 -8.94 -7.64
CA PRO A 49 -20.47 -9.57 -8.85
C PRO A 49 -19.34 -10.56 -8.49
N GLN A 50 -19.18 -11.61 -9.31
CA GLN A 50 -18.11 -12.58 -9.13
C GLN A 50 -16.76 -11.84 -9.18
N LYS A 51 -16.00 -11.91 -8.10
CA LYS A 51 -14.67 -11.31 -8.04
C LYS A 51 -13.77 -12.05 -9.02
N LEU A 52 -13.19 -11.34 -9.97
CA LEU A 52 -12.11 -11.87 -10.80
C LEU A 52 -10.96 -12.26 -9.88
N GLY A 53 -10.49 -13.50 -9.97
CA GLY A 53 -9.52 -14.10 -9.05
C GLY A 53 -8.12 -13.46 -9.05
N VAL A 54 -7.89 -12.47 -9.91
CA VAL A 54 -6.59 -11.82 -10.06
C VAL A 54 -6.79 -10.32 -10.20
N CYS A 55 -6.40 -9.58 -9.16
CA CYS A 55 -6.10 -8.15 -9.31
C CYS A 55 -4.72 -8.07 -9.97
N THR A 56 -4.67 -8.02 -11.30
CA THR A 56 -3.42 -7.74 -12.01
C THR A 56 -3.07 -6.28 -11.73
N LYS A 57 -2.08 -6.05 -10.86
CA LYS A 57 -1.43 -4.74 -10.73
C LYS A 57 -0.55 -4.50 -11.96
N ASN A 58 -1.14 -4.45 -13.14
CA ASN A 58 -0.44 -4.07 -14.36
C ASN A 58 -0.54 -2.56 -14.55
N LEU A 59 -0.20 -1.79 -13.51
CA LEU A 59 0.26 -0.43 -13.73
C LEU A 59 1.73 -0.57 -14.06
N ALA A 60 2.01 -0.84 -15.34
CA ALA A 60 3.36 -0.72 -15.85
C ALA A 60 3.83 0.70 -15.49
N LYS A 61 4.84 0.80 -14.62
CA LYS A 61 5.62 2.01 -14.41
C LYS A 61 6.49 2.23 -15.64
N SER A 62 5.88 2.39 -16.81
CA SER A 62 6.56 2.50 -18.10
C SER A 62 7.16 3.88 -18.36
N GLY A 63 7.41 4.66 -17.30
CA GLY A 63 7.95 6.02 -17.38
C GLY A 63 9.31 6.21 -16.70
N GLU A 64 9.90 5.16 -16.10
CA GLU A 64 11.07 5.32 -15.23
C GLU A 64 12.43 5.17 -15.95
N LEU A 65 12.48 4.79 -17.23
CA LEU A 65 13.74 4.29 -17.81
C LEU A 65 14.67 5.34 -18.38
N GLU A 66 14.19 6.51 -18.81
CA GLU A 66 15.05 7.51 -19.45
C GLU A 66 14.90 8.89 -18.81
N TYR A 67 16.03 9.47 -18.43
CA TYR A 67 16.12 10.82 -17.87
C TYR A 67 16.02 11.83 -19.01
N ASP A 68 15.20 12.86 -18.81
CA ASP A 68 15.12 13.93 -19.80
C ASP A 68 16.46 14.70 -19.86
N PRO A 69 16.84 15.24 -21.04
CA PRO A 69 18.06 16.03 -21.18
C PRO A 69 18.09 17.25 -20.26
N VAL A 70 16.92 17.79 -19.91
CA VAL A 70 16.77 18.88 -18.94
C VAL A 70 17.10 18.41 -17.52
N GLU A 71 16.63 17.23 -17.11
CA GLU A 71 16.95 16.64 -15.80
C GLU A 71 18.45 16.39 -15.68
N LEU A 72 19.09 15.89 -16.74
CA LEU A 72 20.54 15.69 -16.79
C LEU A 72 21.32 17.01 -16.71
N ALA A 73 20.83 18.08 -17.36
CA ALA A 73 21.44 19.40 -17.25
C ALA A 73 21.35 19.96 -15.82
N LEU A 74 20.21 19.79 -15.15
CA LEU A 74 20.03 20.17 -13.74
C LEU A 74 20.99 19.40 -12.83
N CYS A 75 21.16 18.09 -13.05
CA CYS A 75 22.12 17.29 -12.30
C CYS A 75 23.54 17.85 -12.40
N ARG A 76 23.96 18.30 -13.59
CA ARG A 76 25.29 18.90 -13.79
C ARG A 76 25.45 20.22 -13.05
N ILE A 77 24.40 21.04 -12.98
CA ILE A 77 24.43 22.32 -12.24
C ILE A 77 24.54 22.06 -10.75
N VAL A 78 23.72 21.15 -10.21
CA VAL A 78 23.75 20.77 -8.78
C VAL A 78 25.12 20.23 -8.39
N LYS A 79 25.73 19.37 -9.23
CA LYS A 79 27.10 18.88 -9.01
C LYS A 79 28.13 20.00 -8.97
N LYS A 80 28.08 20.94 -9.91
CA LYS A 80 28.98 22.10 -9.92
C LYS A 80 28.84 22.92 -8.64
N TRP A 81 27.61 23.13 -8.17
CA TRP A 81 27.31 23.84 -6.94
C TRP A 81 27.91 23.14 -5.70
N MET A 82 27.70 21.83 -5.58
CA MET A 82 28.25 21.04 -4.47
C MET A 82 29.78 21.12 -4.38
N ILE A 83 30.45 21.18 -5.54
CA ILE A 83 31.91 21.31 -5.60
C ILE A 83 32.35 22.75 -5.31
N SER A 84 31.67 23.76 -5.86
CA SER A 84 32.08 25.16 -5.72
C SER A 84 31.87 25.72 -4.33
N GLU A 85 30.86 25.25 -3.61
CA GLU A 85 30.49 25.77 -2.29
C GLU A 85 31.12 24.98 -1.14
N GLU A 86 31.84 23.89 -1.42
CA GLU A 86 32.51 23.03 -0.45
C GLU A 86 31.65 22.75 0.79
N TYR A 87 30.41 22.28 0.57
CA TYR A 87 29.49 22.04 1.69
C TYR A 87 30.08 21.03 2.67
N ARG A 88 30.54 21.53 3.81
CA ARG A 88 31.04 20.70 4.91
C ARG A 88 29.92 19.88 5.56
N VAL A 89 28.68 20.37 5.53
CA VAL A 89 27.51 19.74 6.13
C VAL A 89 26.30 19.93 5.23
N MET A 90 25.59 18.84 4.95
CA MET A 90 24.29 18.84 4.28
C MET A 90 23.25 18.14 5.16
N ALA A 91 22.02 18.65 5.14
CA ALA A 91 20.89 18.04 5.83
C ALA A 91 19.78 17.70 4.83
N ILE A 92 19.24 16.48 4.93
CA ILE A 92 18.09 16.04 4.15
C ILE A 92 16.88 16.08 5.07
N CYS A 93 15.83 16.79 4.66
CA CYS A 93 14.61 16.97 5.44
C CYS A 93 13.40 16.47 4.68
N GLN A 94 12.45 15.86 5.38
CA GLN A 94 11.12 15.58 4.84
C GLN A 94 10.28 16.85 4.93
N PHE A 95 9.69 17.27 3.81
CA PHE A 95 8.80 18.43 3.80
C PHE A 95 7.43 18.03 4.34
N LEU A 96 7.17 18.30 5.63
CA LEU A 96 5.82 18.19 6.17
C LEU A 96 5.04 19.47 5.90
N PRO A 97 3.81 19.39 5.34
CA PRO A 97 2.97 20.55 5.11
C PRO A 97 2.45 21.08 6.45
N VAL A 98 3.23 21.96 7.08
CA VAL A 98 2.79 22.71 8.26
C VAL A 98 2.16 24.01 7.80
N ALA A 99 0.90 24.22 8.16
CA ALA A 99 0.17 25.43 7.81
C ALA A 99 0.85 26.67 8.43
N GLY A 100 1.37 27.56 7.57
CA GLY A 100 1.57 28.97 7.92
C GLY A 100 2.99 29.52 7.83
N ARG A 101 4.07 28.75 7.98
CA ARG A 101 5.46 29.28 7.94
C ARG A 101 6.50 28.20 7.66
N THR A 102 7.09 28.14 6.46
CA THR A 102 8.22 27.23 6.18
C THR A 102 9.17 27.78 5.12
N LEU A 103 9.85 28.89 5.41
CA LEU A 103 11.15 29.18 4.81
C LEU A 103 12.12 29.48 5.94
N LEU A 104 13.01 28.52 6.24
CA LEU A 104 14.11 28.72 7.18
C LEU A 104 15.04 29.78 6.59
N ARG A 105 14.81 31.05 6.90
CA ARG A 105 15.71 32.17 6.58
C ARG A 105 16.75 32.32 7.68
N LEU A 106 17.46 31.25 8.00
CA LEU A 106 18.61 31.31 8.89
C LEU A 106 19.80 31.85 8.10
N LYS A 107 20.51 32.84 8.66
CA LYS A 107 21.69 33.42 8.01
C LYS A 107 22.76 32.33 7.82
N GLY A 108 23.15 32.08 6.57
CA GLY A 108 24.18 31.09 6.23
C GLY A 108 23.65 29.68 5.95
N VAL A 109 22.33 29.45 5.95
CA VAL A 109 21.74 28.16 5.54
C VAL A 109 20.85 28.38 4.32
N GLU A 110 21.24 27.81 3.20
CA GLU A 110 20.42 27.78 1.99
C GLU A 110 19.48 26.57 2.00
N PHE A 111 18.19 26.82 1.85
CA PHE A 111 17.20 25.76 1.65
C PHE A 111 16.90 25.65 0.16
N ARG A 112 17.13 24.46 -0.41
CA ARG A 112 16.81 24.15 -1.80
C ARG A 112 15.95 22.90 -1.88
N SER A 113 14.92 22.95 -2.71
CA SER A 113 14.04 21.83 -2.98
C SER A 113 14.30 21.36 -4.41
N TYR A 114 14.73 20.11 -4.53
CA TYR A 114 14.91 19.41 -5.81
C TYR A 114 14.05 18.16 -5.83
N GLY A 115 13.64 17.72 -7.02
CA GLY A 115 12.89 16.48 -7.17
C GLY A 115 13.74 15.25 -6.81
N ASN A 116 13.13 14.26 -6.16
CA ASN A 116 13.81 13.03 -5.72
C ASN A 116 14.54 12.32 -6.86
N ARG A 117 13.95 12.33 -8.07
CA ARG A 117 14.54 11.71 -9.27
C ARG A 117 15.87 12.34 -9.67
N ILE A 118 15.96 13.67 -9.65
CA ILE A 118 17.18 14.42 -9.99
C ILE A 118 18.24 14.18 -8.91
N MET A 119 17.84 14.22 -7.63
CA MET A 119 18.78 14.02 -6.51
C MET A 119 19.38 12.61 -6.48
N LYS A 120 18.59 11.58 -6.79
CA LYS A 120 19.10 10.21 -6.96
C LYS A 120 20.21 10.16 -8.01
N LYS A 121 19.95 10.74 -9.18
CA LYS A 121 20.94 10.75 -10.27
C LYS A 121 22.21 11.55 -9.93
N THR A 122 22.10 12.59 -9.10
CA THR A 122 23.28 13.31 -8.63
C THR A 122 24.12 12.52 -7.64
N PHE A 123 23.50 11.71 -6.78
CA PHE A 123 24.20 10.94 -5.74
C PHE A 123 24.81 9.64 -6.24
N GLU A 124 24.30 9.05 -7.33
CA GLU A 124 24.90 7.86 -7.97
C GLU A 124 26.40 8.03 -8.28
N GLU A 125 26.81 9.24 -8.69
CA GLU A 125 28.18 9.53 -9.09
C GLU A 125 29.06 10.09 -7.94
N ILE A 126 28.47 10.34 -6.77
CA ILE A 126 29.18 10.87 -5.60
C ILE A 126 29.31 9.71 -4.58
N ILE A 127 30.32 9.74 -3.71
CA ILE A 127 30.52 8.77 -2.61
C ILE A 127 29.33 8.74 -1.61
N LEU A 128 28.30 9.56 -1.84
CA LEU A 128 27.08 9.70 -1.03
C LEU A 128 25.94 8.75 -1.47
N SER A 129 26.25 7.61 -2.09
CA SER A 129 25.26 6.61 -2.50
C SER A 129 24.41 6.09 -1.33
N SER A 130 24.91 6.18 -0.09
CA SER A 130 24.15 5.84 1.12
C SER A 130 22.94 6.76 1.37
N LEU A 131 22.95 7.98 0.81
CA LEU A 131 21.85 8.95 0.97
C LEU A 131 20.66 8.65 0.06
N GLU A 132 20.82 7.81 -0.96
CA GLU A 132 19.73 7.42 -1.87
C GLU A 132 18.56 6.76 -1.14
N LEU A 133 18.84 6.04 -0.05
CA LEU A 133 17.83 5.37 0.79
C LEU A 133 16.84 6.36 1.43
N PHE A 134 17.26 7.61 1.66
CA PHE A 134 16.40 8.63 2.27
C PHE A 134 15.51 9.35 1.24
N LEU A 135 15.76 9.16 -0.05
CA LEU A 135 14.98 9.73 -1.16
C LEU A 135 13.92 8.72 -1.61
N CYS A 136 12.98 8.34 -0.74
CA CYS A 136 11.85 7.50 -1.12
C CYS A 136 10.69 8.33 -1.67
#